data_AF-A0A483A8J9-F1
#
_entry.id   AF-A0A483A8J9-F1
#
_cell.length_a   1.000
_cell.length_b   1.000
_cell.length_c   1.000
_cell.angle_alpha   90.00
_cell.angle_beta   90.00
_cell.angle_gamma   90.00
#
_symmetry.space_group_name_H-M   'P 1'
#
loop_
_entity.id
_entity.type
_entity.pdbx_description
1 polymer ?
#
loop_
_entity_poly.entity_id
_entity_poly.type
_entity_poly.pdbx_seq_one_letter_code
_entity_poly.pdbx_strand_id
1 'polypeptide(L)'
;MGDFQIRIYYEDTDSGGVVYYANYLKFIERGRSEFLREMGFEQDQLIIQQNIIFAVKSIQADYLLPARFNDLISIHTKVEKIRHTSLIFS
;
A
#
# COMPACT_ATOMS: atom_id res chain seq x y z
N MET A 1 9.58 -6.43 -7.97
CA MET A 1 8.77 -5.20 -7.88
C MET A 1 7.35 -5.64 -8.20
N GLY A 2 6.41 -5.40 -7.30
CA GLY A 2 4.99 -5.71 -7.51
C GLY A 2 4.30 -4.56 -8.21
N ASP A 3 3.31 -4.89 -9.03
CA ASP A 3 2.47 -3.93 -9.75
C ASP A 3 1.01 -4.23 -9.45
N PHE A 4 0.33 -3.28 -8.83
CA PHE A 4 -1.06 -3.42 -8.41
C PHE A 4 -1.88 -2.21 -8.89
N GLN A 5 -2.95 -2.47 -9.64
CA GLN A 5 -3.81 -1.41 -10.18
C GLN A 5 -5.03 -1.14 -9.29
N ILE A 6 -5.34 0.13 -9.09
CA ILE A 6 -6.52 0.59 -8.33
C ILE A 6 -7.32 1.57 -9.19
N ARG A 7 -8.63 1.34 -9.26
CA ARG A 7 -9.59 2.33 -9.76
C ARG A 7 -9.98 3.26 -8.63
N ILE A 8 -9.93 4.57 -8.89
CA ILE A 8 -10.41 5.58 -7.94
C ILE A 8 -11.93 5.69 -8.01
N TYR A 9 -12.59 5.52 -6.86
CA TYR A 9 -14.03 5.68 -6.70
C TYR A 9 -14.38 6.96 -5.93
N TYR A 10 -15.65 7.35 -5.91
CA TYR A 10 -16.08 8.54 -5.19
C TYR A 10 -15.76 8.49 -3.68
N GLU A 11 -15.75 7.29 -3.08
CA GLU A 11 -15.36 7.10 -1.66
C GLU A 11 -13.89 7.44 -1.39
N ASP A 12 -13.05 7.44 -2.42
CA ASP A 12 -11.64 7.81 -2.30
C ASP A 12 -11.46 9.33 -2.34
N THR A 13 -12.45 10.07 -2.84
CA THR A 13 -12.38 11.52 -3.09
C THR A 13 -12.94 12.37 -1.96
N ASP A 14 -12.51 13.62 -1.86
CA ASP A 14 -13.07 14.63 -0.96
C ASP A 14 -13.78 15.78 -1.70
N SER A 15 -14.24 16.78 -0.96
CA SER A 15 -14.91 17.97 -1.51
C SER A 15 -14.03 18.81 -2.43
N GLY A 16 -12.72 18.58 -2.47
CA GLY A 16 -11.77 19.15 -3.41
C GLY A 16 -11.79 18.49 -4.79
N GLY A 17 -12.56 17.41 -4.98
CA GLY A 17 -12.71 16.70 -6.25
C GLY A 17 -11.49 15.84 -6.62
N VAL A 18 -10.63 15.53 -5.65
CA VAL A 18 -9.44 14.68 -5.80
C VAL A 18 -9.42 13.64 -4.69
N VAL A 19 -8.55 12.63 -4.80
CA VAL A 19 -8.36 11.64 -3.74
C VAL A 19 -7.93 12.33 -2.44
N TYR A 20 -8.66 12.06 -1.35
CA TYR A 20 -8.30 12.53 -0.02
C TYR A 20 -6.93 12.00 0.39
N TYR A 21 -6.04 12.86 0.87
CA TYR A 21 -4.61 12.52 1.07
C TYR A 21 -4.37 11.25 1.90
N ALA A 22 -5.22 10.98 2.90
CA ALA A 22 -5.09 9.80 3.75
C ALA A 22 -5.46 8.49 3.02
N ASN A 23 -6.26 8.54 1.95
CA ASN A 23 -6.62 7.36 1.18
C ASN A 23 -5.43 6.79 0.39
N TYR A 24 -4.43 7.60 0.05
CA TYR A 24 -3.18 7.09 -0.52
C TYR A 24 -2.46 6.11 0.44
N LEU A 25 -2.60 6.28 1.76
CA LEU A 25 -2.03 5.34 2.74
C LEU A 25 -2.69 3.96 2.64
N LYS A 26 -3.99 3.90 2.32
CA LYS A 26 -4.69 2.64 2.05
C LYS A 26 -4.16 1.98 0.78
N PHE A 27 -3.86 2.77 -0.25
CA PHE A 27 -3.34 2.25 -1.51
C PHE A 27 -1.92 1.68 -1.35
N ILE A 28 -1.06 2.38 -0.61
CA ILE A 28 0.29 1.92 -0.25
C ILE A 28 0.22 0.62 0.57
N GLU A 29 -0.70 0.55 1.54
CA GLU A 29 -0.90 -0.65 2.35
C GLU A 29 -1.33 -1.84 1.49
N ARG A 30 -2.32 -1.66 0.60
CA ARG A 30 -2.77 -2.69 -0.34
C ARG A 30 -1.64 -3.12 -1.27
N GLY A 31 -0.86 -2.19 -1.81
CA GLY A 31 0.30 -2.50 -2.65
C GLY A 31 1.34 -3.38 -1.95
N ARG A 32 1.65 -3.09 -0.68
CA ARG A 32 2.51 -3.95 0.16
C ARG A 32 1.90 -5.33 0.38
N SER A 33 0.61 -5.39 0.69
CA SER A 33 -0.07 -6.66 0.98
C SER A 33 -0.16 -7.55 -0.26
N GLU A 34 -0.51 -7.00 -1.43
CA GLU A 34 -0.51 -7.73 -2.70
C GLU A 34 0.91 -8.16 -3.11
N PHE A 35 1.92 -7.31 -2.94
CA PHE A 35 3.31 -7.68 -3.20
C PHE A 35 3.79 -8.86 -2.32
N LEU A 36 3.42 -8.87 -1.04
CA LEU A 36 3.74 -9.98 -0.13
C LEU A 36 2.99 -11.26 -0.52
N ARG A 37 1.71 -11.14 -0.90
CA ARG A 37 0.89 -12.24 -1.42
C ARG A 37 1.48 -12.88 -2.66
N GLU A 38 1.95 -12.08 -3.63
CA GLU A 38 2.63 -12.60 -4.83
C GLU A 38 3.88 -13.42 -4.50
N MET A 39 4.55 -13.12 -3.39
CA MET A 39 5.70 -13.89 -2.88
C MET A 39 5.30 -15.08 -1.99
N GLY A 40 4.01 -15.35 -1.80
CA GLY A 40 3.50 -16.45 -0.99
C GLY A 40 3.35 -16.12 0.51
N PHE A 41 3.38 -14.84 0.89
CA PHE A 41 3.21 -14.40 2.28
C PHE A 41 1.82 -13.79 2.50
N GLU A 42 0.86 -14.61 2.94
CA GLU A 42 -0.45 -14.14 3.39
C GLU A 42 -0.42 -13.74 4.87
N GLN A 43 -0.96 -12.58 5.20
CA GLN A 43 -0.84 -12.00 6.54
C GLN A 43 -1.61 -12.80 7.60
N ASP A 44 -2.77 -13.33 7.28
CA ASP A 44 -3.56 -14.20 8.16
C ASP A 44 -2.83 -15.53 8.44
N GLN A 45 -2.19 -16.12 7.43
CA GLN A 45 -1.37 -17.33 7.58
C GLN A 45 -0.14 -17.07 8.44
N LEU A 46 0.54 -15.94 8.26
CA LEU A 46 1.66 -15.54 9.11
C LEU A 46 1.26 -15.40 10.58
N ILE A 47 0.06 -14.87 10.85
CA ILE A 47 -0.48 -14.77 12.21
C ILE A 47 -0.75 -16.17 12.78
N ILE A 48 -1.50 -17.00 12.06
CA ILE A 48 -1.95 -18.31 12.56
C ILE A 48 -0.79 -19.30 12.72
N GLN A 49 0.12 -19.35 11.75
CA GLN A 49 1.15 -20.39 11.66
C GLN A 49 2.45 -19.98 12.34
N GLN A 50 2.76 -18.69 12.38
CA GLN A 50 4.07 -18.18 12.82
C GLN A 50 3.96 -17.13 13.94
N ASN A 51 2.75 -16.70 14.31
CA ASN A 51 2.51 -15.63 15.27
C ASN A 51 3.25 -14.32 14.89
N ILE A 52 3.31 -14.03 13.59
CA ILE A 52 3.96 -12.83 13.03
C ILE A 52 2.90 -11.81 12.61
N ILE A 53 3.09 -10.56 13.02
CA ILE A 53 2.26 -9.40 12.61
C ILE A 53 3.17 -8.30 12.08
N PHE A 54 2.79 -7.70 10.95
CA PHE A 54 3.41 -6.48 10.47
C PHE A 54 2.70 -5.24 11.05
N ALA A 55 3.42 -4.48 11.86
CA ALA A 55 2.97 -3.17 12.33
C ALA A 55 3.70 -2.05 11.57
N VAL A 56 2.95 -1.06 11.09
CA VAL A 56 3.53 0.12 10.43
C VAL A 56 4.20 1.01 11.48
N LYS A 57 5.52 1.16 11.40
CA LYS A 57 6.30 2.03 12.29
C LYS A 57 6.32 3.50 11.82
N SER A 58 6.43 3.72 10.52
CA SER A 58 6.60 5.06 9.93
C SER A 58 6.17 5.04 8.47
N ILE A 59 5.59 6.15 8.00
CA ILE A 59 5.31 6.40 6.59
C ILE A 59 5.82 7.80 6.25
N GLN A 60 6.43 7.93 5.09
CA GLN A 60 6.73 9.20 4.43
C GLN A 60 6.05 9.18 3.06
N ALA A 61 5.32 10.24 2.73
CA ALA A 61 4.61 10.35 1.47
C ALA A 61 4.67 11.80 0.97
N ASP A 62 5.09 11.96 -0.28
CA ASP A 62 5.11 13.24 -0.98
C ASP A 62 3.99 13.24 -2.03
N TYR A 63 3.05 14.17 -1.91
CA TYR A 63 1.87 14.25 -2.77
C TYR A 63 2.16 15.19 -3.94
N LEU A 64 2.65 14.62 -5.05
CA LEU A 64 3.13 15.40 -6.21
C LEU A 64 2.00 15.82 -7.16
N LEU A 65 1.09 14.88 -7.48
CA LEU A 65 -0.03 15.11 -8.39
C LEU A 65 -1.29 14.42 -7.85
N PRO A 66 -2.45 15.08 -7.91
CA PRO A 66 -3.70 14.50 -7.43
C PRO A 66 -4.30 13.51 -8.44
N ALA A 67 -4.71 12.33 -7.98
CA ALA A 67 -5.64 11.45 -8.69
C ALA A 67 -7.10 11.89 -8.51
N ARG A 68 -7.94 11.52 -9.47
CA ARG A 68 -9.37 11.88 -9.57
C ARG A 68 -10.25 10.65 -9.73
N PHE A 69 -11.55 10.86 -9.52
CA PHE A 69 -12.57 9.87 -9.83
C PHE A 69 -12.35 9.30 -11.25
N ASN A 70 -12.53 7.99 -11.38
CA ASN A 70 -12.28 7.22 -12.59
C ASN A 70 -10.83 7.12 -13.06
N ASP A 71 -9.82 7.63 -12.34
CA ASP A 71 -8.43 7.31 -12.70
C ASP A 71 -8.13 5.82 -12.43
N LEU A 72 -7.37 5.18 -13.32
CA LEU A 72 -6.72 3.89 -13.05
C LEU A 72 -5.28 4.19 -12.68
N ILE A 73 -4.94 4.03 -11.40
CA ILE A 73 -3.58 4.26 -10.92
C ILE A 73 -2.86 2.94 -10.72
N SER A 74 -1.55 2.95 -10.92
CA SER A 74 -0.68 1.80 -10.64
C SER A 74 0.11 2.07 -9.37
N ILE A 75 0.14 1.10 -8.48
CA ILE A 75 0.91 1.10 -7.23
C ILE A 75 2.09 0.18 -7.43
N HIS A 76 3.28 0.77 -7.58
CA HIS A 76 4.52 0.02 -7.68
C HIS A 76 5.09 -0.16 -6.28
N THR A 77 5.30 -1.41 -5.88
CA THR A 77 5.86 -1.71 -4.56
C THR A 77 7.15 -2.50 -4.68
N LYS A 78 8.17 -2.11 -3.92
CA LYS A 78 9.40 -2.91 -3.77
C LYS A 78 9.95 -2.83 -2.35
N VAL A 79 10.77 -3.82 -2.01
CA VAL A 79 11.55 -3.82 -0.78
C VAL A 79 12.85 -3.05 -1.03
N GLU A 80 13.01 -1.94 -0.35
CA GLU A 80 14.23 -1.13 -0.39
C GLU A 80 15.30 -1.68 0.56
N LYS A 81 14.86 -2.18 1.73
CA LYS A 81 15.80 -2.67 2.75
C LYS A 81 15.17 -3.73 3.63
N ILE A 82 15.94 -4.78 3.89
CA ILE A 82 15.66 -5.80 4.90
C ILE A 82 16.60 -5.58 6.08
N ARG A 83 16.04 -5.52 7.28
CA ARG A 83 16.78 -5.51 8.55
C ARG A 83 16.35 -6.70 9.39
N HIS A 84 17.03 -6.91 10.51
CA HIS A 84 16.77 -8.05 11.40
C HIS A 84 15.31 -8.15 11.90
N THR A 85 14.63 -7.03 12.11
CA THR A 85 13.25 -6.97 12.65
C THR A 85 12.34 -6.01 11.89
N SER A 86 12.77 -5.51 10.72
CA SER A 86 11.97 -4.55 9.94
C SER A 86 12.28 -4.62 8.45
N LEU A 87 11.26 -4.30 7.66
CA LEU A 87 11.32 -4.15 6.22
C LEU A 87 11.01 -2.68 5.89
N ILE A 88 11.71 -2.13 4.90
CA ILE A 88 11.43 -0.81 4.33
C ILE A 88 10.96 -1.03 2.90
N PHE A 89 9.81 -0.45 2.58
CA PHE A 89 9.20 -0.49 1.25
C PHE A 89 9.18 0.91 0.65
N SER A 90 9.12 0.97 -0.68
CA SER A 90 8.81 2.16 -1.47
C SER A 90 7.83 1.82 -2.57
#